data_AF-A0A366C2S7-F1
#
_entry.id   AF-A0A366C2S7-F1
#
_cell.length_a   1.000
_cell.length_b   1.000
_cell.length_c   1.000
_cell.angle_alpha   90.00
_cell.angle_beta   90.00
_cell.angle_gamma   90.00
#
_symmetry.space_group_name_H-M   'P 1'
#
loop_
_entity.id
_entity.type
_entity.pdbx_description
1 polymer ?
#
loop_
_entity_poly.entity_id
_entity_poly.type
_entity_poly.pdbx_seq_one_letter_code
_entity_poly.pdbx_strand_id
1 'polypeptide(L)' 'MLDGETEAPGGSALANPDLLLRHLGRLRGGLQPGQTMIAGAVCRLPWFEPGTDLPAEIAELGQVAVSLVRAPASAIRKAV' A
#
# COMPACT_ATOMS: atom_id res chain seq x y z
N MET A 1 -2.47 -13.33 -1.98
CA MET A 1 -3.72 -13.50 -1.22
C MET A 1 -3.35 -14.11 0.11
N LEU A 2 -3.84 -13.51 1.19
CA LEU A 2 -3.56 -13.89 2.56
C LEU A 2 -4.90 -13.96 3.28
N ASP A 3 -5.07 -14.99 4.10
CA ASP A 3 -6.21 -15.16 4.99
C ASP A 3 -5.72 -15.77 6.30
N GLY A 4 -6.29 -15.33 7.41
CA GLY A 4 -5.86 -15.71 8.76
C GLY A 4 -4.77 -14.83 9.37
N GLU A 5 -4.29 -15.26 10.54
CA GLU A 5 -3.27 -14.55 11.32
C GLU A 5 -1.93 -14.50 10.60
N THR A 6 -1.28 -13.34 10.69
CA THR A 6 0.08 -13.16 10.19
C THR A 6 0.80 -12.07 10.96
N GLU A 7 2.12 -11.99 10.75
CA GLU A 7 2.94 -10.91 11.28
C GLU A 7 3.20 -9.86 10.20
N ALA A 8 3.29 -8.60 10.61
CA ALA A 8 3.75 -7.55 9.72
C ALA A 8 5.19 -7.85 9.25
N PRO A 9 5.51 -7.71 7.95
CA PRO A 9 6.87 -7.89 7.48
C PRO A 9 7.85 -6.98 8.23
N GLY A 10 8.96 -7.54 8.70
CA GLY A 10 9.91 -6.84 9.58
C GLY A 10 9.49 -6.79 11.05
N GLY A 11 8.48 -7.58 11.45
CA GLY A 11 8.00 -7.74 12.83
C GLY A 11 7.12 -6.60 13.33
N SER A 12 7.02 -5.49 12.61
CA SER A 12 6.19 -4.34 12.97
C SER A 12 5.78 -3.54 11.75
N ALA A 13 4.54 -3.06 11.71
CA ALA A 13 4.06 -2.12 10.70
C ALA A 13 4.85 -0.79 10.72
N LEU A 14 5.59 -0.49 11.79
CA LEU A 14 6.40 0.73 11.90
C LEU A 14 7.87 0.54 11.51
N ALA A 15 8.32 -0.70 11.24
CA ALA A 15 9.72 -0.98 10.93
C ALA A 15 10.19 -0.25 9.66
N ASN A 16 9.40 -0.32 8.58
CA ASN A 16 9.69 0.38 7.33
C ASN A 16 9.58 1.91 7.44
N PRO A 17 8.54 2.48 8.07
CA PRO A 17 8.51 3.90 8.45
C PRO A 17 9.75 4.39 9.18
N ASP A 18 10.20 3.68 10.22
CA ASP A 18 11.39 4.04 10.99
C ASP A 18 12.65 3.98 10.13
N LEU A 19 12.81 2.93 9.32
CA LEU A 19 13.91 2.83 8.36
C LEU A 19 13.90 4.00 7.37
N LEU A 20 12.74 4.34 6.79
CA LEU A 20 12.59 5.49 5.89
C LEU A 20 12.99 6.79 6.58
N LEU A 21 12.52 7.04 7.80
CA LEU A 21 12.83 8.27 8.54
C LEU A 21 14.33 8.41 8.80
N ARG A 22 15.01 7.32 9.16
CA ARG A 22 16.46 7.31 9.39
C ARG A 22 17.26 7.64 8.12
N HIS A 23 16.81 7.18 6.96
CA HIS A 23 17.51 7.40 5.69
C HIS A 23 17.12 8.70 4.98
N LEU A 24 15.85 9.10 5.03
CA LEU A 24 15.38 10.35 4.43
C LEU A 24 15.92 11.56 5.20
N GLY A 25 15.92 11.48 6.54
CA GLY A 25 16.33 12.57 7.41
C GLY A 25 15.59 13.87 7.09
N ARG A 26 16.36 14.91 6.74
CA ARG A 26 15.84 16.24 6.34
C ARG A 26 15.98 16.52 4.85
N LEU A 27 16.27 15.50 4.04
CA LEU A 27 16.40 15.67 2.59
C LEU A 27 15.10 16.29 2.05
N ARG A 28 15.23 17.47 1.42
CA ARG A 28 14.10 18.27 0.91
C ARG A 28 13.01 18.57 1.98
N GLY A 29 13.42 18.75 3.23
CA GLY A 29 12.52 19.05 4.34
C GLY A 29 12.03 17.82 5.11
N GLY A 30 12.25 16.60 4.60
CA GLY A 30 11.76 15.38 5.23
C GLY A 30 10.24 15.22 5.14
N LEU A 31 9.69 14.26 5.90
CA LEU A 31 8.24 14.07 5.99
C LEU A 31 7.59 15.26 6.73
N GLN A 32 6.44 15.69 6.23
CA GLN A 32 5.67 16.82 6.74
C GLN A 32 4.37 16.35 7.41
N PRO A 33 3.90 17.06 8.45
CA PRO A 33 2.57 16.84 8.99
C PRO A 33 1.48 16.92 7.91
N GLY A 34 0.49 16.03 8.00
CA GLY A 34 -0.61 15.93 7.03
C GLY A 34 -0.33 15.00 5.84
N GLN A 35 0.89 14.49 5.68
CA GLN A 35 1.17 13.46 4.68
C GLN A 35 0.67 12.08 5.13
N THR A 36 0.17 11.28 4.19
CA THR A 36 -0.17 9.87 4.41
C THR A 36 0.97 8.98 3.93
N MET A 37 1.33 7.99 4.73
CA MET A 37 2.37 7.01 4.41
C MET A 37 1.78 5.61 4.36
N ILE A 38 2.09 4.88 3.28
CA ILE A 38 1.80 3.45 3.17
C ILE A 38 3.02 2.72 3.73
N ALA A 39 2.87 2.09 4.90
CA ALA A 39 3.96 1.46 5.63
C ALA A 39 4.57 0.24 4.91
N GLY A 40 3.82 -0.38 4.01
CA GLY A 40 4.26 -1.55 3.25
C GLY A 40 3.08 -2.43 2.87
N ALA A 41 3.39 -3.60 2.30
CA ALA A 41 2.41 -4.63 2.00
C ALA A 41 2.52 -5.77 3.01
N VAL A 42 1.40 -6.24 3.55
CA VAL A 42 1.36 -7.37 4.51
C VAL A 42 1.63 -8.71 3.82
N CYS A 43 1.27 -8.83 2.53
CA CYS A 43 1.53 -10.03 1.73
C CYS A 43 2.00 -9.65 0.32
N ARG A 44 2.39 -10.66 -0.47
CA ARG A 44 2.73 -10.45 -1.89
C ARG A 44 1.50 -9.95 -2.67
N LEU A 45 1.74 -9.01 -3.58
CA LEU A 45 0.74 -8.43 -4.47
C LEU A 45 0.77 -9.17 -5.82
N PRO A 46 -0.20 -10.06 -6.11
CA PRO A 46 -0.31 -10.65 -7.45
C PRO A 46 -0.88 -9.62 -8.44
N TRP A 47 -0.82 -9.98 -9.72
CA TRP A 47 -1.54 -9.25 -10.76
C TRP A 47 -3.05 -9.55 -10.68
N PHE A 48 -3.88 -8.55 -10.98
CA PHE A 48 -5.34 -8.67 -10.98
C PHE A 48 -5.90 -8.10 -12.29
N GLU A 49 -6.83 -8.82 -12.90
CA GLU A 49 -7.46 -8.42 -14.16
C GLU A 49 -8.57 -7.37 -13.94
N PRO A 50 -8.90 -6.54 -14.95
CA PRO A 50 -10.09 -5.70 -14.89
C PRO A 50 -11.36 -6.54 -14.65
N GLY A 51 -12.26 -6.03 -13.80
CA GLY A 51 -13.44 -6.72 -13.32
C GLY A 51 -13.22 -7.47 -11.99
N THR A 52 -12.02 -7.43 -11.42
CA THR A 52 -11.74 -8.06 -10.12
C THR A 52 -12.15 -7.15 -8.95
N ASP A 53 -12.91 -7.71 -8.02
CA ASP A 53 -13.20 -7.10 -6.72
C ASP A 53 -12.18 -7.56 -5.68
N LEU A 54 -11.61 -6.61 -4.94
CA LEU A 54 -10.55 -6.82 -3.96
C LEU A 54 -10.97 -6.25 -2.60
N PRO A 55 -11.72 -7.02 -1.80
CA PRO A 55 -11.94 -6.69 -0.39
C PRO A 55 -10.70 -7.04 0.43
N ALA A 56 -10.43 -6.25 1.47
CA ALA A 56 -9.42 -6.52 2.47
C ALA A 56 -9.90 -6.03 3.83
N GLU A 57 -9.51 -6.77 4.87
CA GLU A 57 -9.76 -6.43 6.26
C GLU A 57 -8.49 -6.66 7.06
N ILE A 58 -8.25 -5.76 8.01
CA ILE A 58 -7.33 -6.02 9.12
C ILE A 58 -8.14 -5.86 10.40
N ALA A 59 -8.18 -6.92 11.21
CA ALA A 59 -8.88 -6.91 12.49
C ALA A 59 -8.46 -5.69 13.32
N GLU A 60 -9.43 -5.04 13.97
CA GLU A 60 -9.26 -3.84 14.81
C GLU A 60 -8.82 -2.56 14.08
N LEU A 61 -8.40 -2.62 12.82
CA LEU A 61 -8.04 -1.45 12.00
C LEU A 61 -9.12 -1.08 10.99
N GLY A 62 -9.82 -2.06 10.43
CA GLY A 62 -10.97 -1.86 9.56
C GLY A 62 -10.85 -2.51 8.18
N GLN A 63 -11.74 -2.08 7.29
CA GLN A 63 -11.96 -2.67 5.97
C GLN A 63 -11.70 -1.67 4.85
N VAL A 64 -11.17 -2.18 3.73
CA VAL A 64 -11.03 -1.45 2.47
C VAL A 64 -11.41 -2.36 1.32
N ALA A 65 -12.08 -1.83 0.31
CA ALA A 65 -12.42 -2.58 -0.89
C ALA A 65 -12.19 -1.73 -2.13
N VAL A 66 -11.72 -2.38 -3.20
CA VAL A 66 -11.59 -1.75 -4.52
C VAL A 66 -12.12 -2.68 -5.60
N SER A 67 -12.86 -2.12 -6.54
CA SER A 67 -13.28 -2.80 -7.77
C SER A 67 -12.41 -2.30 -8.92
N LEU A 68 -11.67 -3.22 -9.55
CA LEU A 68 -10.86 -2.89 -10.71
C LEU A 68 -11.75 -2.76 -11.94
N VAL A 69 -11.74 -1.60 -12.57
CA VAL A 69 -12.48 -1.37 -13.82
C VAL A 69 -11.51 -1.32 -15.00
N ARG A 70 -12.01 -1.66 -16.19
CA ARG A 70 -11.23 -1.49 -17.41
C ARG A 70 -10.99 0.00 -17.61
N ALA A 71 -9.72 0.40 -17.68
CA ALA A 71 -9.38 1.76 -18.04
C ALA A 71 -9.97 2.10 -19.42
N PRO A 72 -10.58 3.28 -19.60
CA PRO A 72 -11.05 3.68 -20.92
C PRO A 72 -9.84 3.82 -21.86
N ALA A 73 -10.04 3.58 -23.15
CA ALA A 73 -8.97 3.65 -24.16
C ALA A 73 -8.24 5.02 -24.17
N SER A 74 -8.93 6.08 -23.73
CA SER A 74 -8.40 7.44 -23.60
C SER A 74 -7.50 7.68 -22.37
N ALA A 75 -7.50 6.79 -21.37
CA ALA A 75 -6.73 6.95 -20.13
C ALA A 75 -5.29 6.42 -20.23
N ILE A 76 -4.95 5.66 -21.28
CA ILE A 76 -3.59 5.14 -21.46
C ILE A 76 -2.71 6.27 -22.00
N ARG A 77 -2.12 7.06 -21.09
CA ARG A 77 -0.95 7.87 -21.44
C ARG A 77 0.26 6.95 -21.44
N LYS A 78 1.00 6.91 -22.55
CA LYS A 78 2.36 6.33 -22.57
C LYS A 78 3.15 7.01 -21.45
N ALA A 79 3.64 6.23 -20.49
CA ALA A 79 4.74 6.68 -19.66
C ALA A 79 5.91 6.96 -20.62
N VAL A 80 6.35 8.22 -20.68
CA VAL A 80 7.57 8.63 -21.40
C VAL A 80 8.76 8.19 -20.58
#